data_AF-A0A6N3F9B9-F1
#
_entry.id   AF-A0A6N3F9B9-F1
#
_cell.length_a   1.000
_cell.length_b   1.000
_cell.length_c   1.000
_cell.angle_alpha   90.00
_cell.angle_beta   90.00
_cell.angle_gamma   90.00
#
_symmetry.space_group_name_H-M   'P 1'
#
loop_
_entity.id
_entity.type
_entity.pdbx_description
1 polymer ?
#
loop_
_entity_poly.entity_id
_entity_poly.type
_entity_poly.pdbx_seq_one_letter_code
_entity_poly.pdbx_strand_id
1 'polypeptide(L)'
;MKTKIVYVLASSQEDYFLEQCLISLKFLRKYNPEAYVVLVCDDTTESSLNGNRQDIKLLINELKSIQFERPVNKVERPRLMKVNLRKYVEGDFLYIDCDTIIVNDLSEIDNFTFSIGAVLDGHQPLKSHPMRSYFKKQNQHLNYNFDEVLSYYSGGVMYSKDDESSHDFYAHWYNNYLESLKSGVKLDEPPLAKTNEELGGIICEMNGIWNCQIRFGALYLANAKILHFCSKKNMPVNNLARREFLYKIKERGLDIDEMQWYLENWHRTIPSNLLLSTNIDANFNLSRDYEDARSAYVIVKMQDGIFQPQITTFKELYNHYRNIIIGKFNPMSLAKILFKEKFGYSIENEPINSLNRKLFNLAFFNPVDIWTTLADKLAVRKFVKSKGCADILLTVYKYWDNVGVIDFSSLPNSFVLKCNHDNGSTILVYDKFSVDKSFIEDFYRRKLSLPFGIETAEPHYLGIKPFVFAEELLENDKQFSSGLVSYKFFSVHGKAKFCQVIYDTECYDEQKSQIYETNGWIQCPGYILKNEGRMKIPQPTSLMKMLEVVERLSSEISFCRVDLYEYHGRVYFSEMTLMPAAGRINNFSQELLCLIGKNI
;
A
#
# COMPACT_ATOMS: atom_id res chain seq x y z
N MET A 1 -26.95 -31.14 -2.08
CA MET A 1 -26.12 -31.00 -3.29
C MET A 1 -25.41 -32.33 -3.52
N LYS A 2 -25.51 -32.88 -4.73
CA LYS A 2 -24.87 -34.14 -5.15
C LYS A 2 -23.54 -33.87 -5.86
N THR A 3 -23.50 -32.80 -6.64
CA THR A 3 -22.30 -32.30 -7.31
C THR A 3 -21.22 -31.97 -6.28
N LYS A 4 -20.02 -32.51 -6.48
CA LYS A 4 -18.87 -32.24 -5.61
C LYS A 4 -18.30 -30.85 -5.89
N ILE A 5 -17.80 -30.17 -4.86
CA ILE A 5 -17.00 -28.96 -5.05
C ILE A 5 -15.53 -29.34 -5.07
N VAL A 6 -14.81 -28.89 -6.09
CA VAL A 6 -13.41 -29.28 -6.30
C VAL A 6 -12.51 -28.05 -6.31
N TYR A 7 -11.47 -28.10 -5.49
CA TYR A 7 -10.38 -27.12 -5.48
C TYR A 7 -9.07 -27.76 -5.93
N VAL A 8 -8.21 -26.97 -6.57
CA VAL A 8 -6.83 -27.34 -6.88
C VAL A 8 -5.87 -26.43 -6.15
N LEU A 9 -4.89 -27.01 -5.43
CA LEU A 9 -3.94 -26.25 -4.63
C LEU A 9 -2.49 -26.73 -4.83
N ALA A 10 -1.62 -25.79 -5.19
CA ALA A 10 -0.17 -25.93 -5.08
C ALA A 10 0.35 -24.78 -4.21
N SER A 11 0.80 -25.07 -2.98
CA SER A 11 1.18 -24.05 -1.99
C SER A 11 2.31 -24.51 -1.07
N SER A 12 3.13 -23.54 -0.66
CA SER A 12 4.24 -23.67 0.27
C SER A 12 4.14 -22.64 1.39
N GLN A 13 5.07 -22.69 2.36
CA GLN A 13 5.16 -21.67 3.40
C GLN A 13 5.63 -20.30 2.89
N GLU A 14 6.06 -20.16 1.64
CA GLU A 14 6.56 -18.90 1.08
C GLU A 14 5.46 -18.07 0.40
N ASP A 15 4.30 -18.67 0.12
CA ASP A 15 3.19 -18.05 -0.60
C ASP A 15 1.93 -17.89 0.28
N TYR A 16 0.83 -17.46 -0.35
CA TYR A 16 -0.46 -17.23 0.30
C TYR A 16 -1.63 -17.98 -0.36
N PHE A 17 -1.34 -18.98 -1.21
CA PHE A 17 -2.40 -19.67 -1.97
C PHE A 17 -3.27 -20.56 -1.08
N LEU A 18 -2.68 -21.14 -0.03
CA LEU A 18 -3.44 -21.88 0.98
C LEU A 18 -4.43 -20.97 1.70
N GLU A 19 -4.00 -19.77 2.09
CA GLU A 19 -4.83 -18.81 2.82
C GLU A 19 -6.00 -18.32 1.97
N GLN A 20 -5.79 -18.12 0.66
CA GLN A 20 -6.88 -17.85 -0.29
C GLN A 20 -7.88 -19.02 -0.34
N CYS A 21 -7.39 -20.26 -0.47
CA CYS A 21 -8.22 -21.46 -0.48
C CYS A 21 -9.03 -21.62 0.82
N LEU A 22 -8.40 -21.40 1.97
CA LEU A 22 -9.02 -21.44 3.30
C LEU A 22 -10.16 -20.41 3.42
N ILE A 23 -9.95 -19.18 2.95
CA ILE A 23 -10.99 -18.14 2.91
C ILE A 23 -12.16 -18.60 2.02
N SER A 24 -11.88 -19.06 0.81
CA SER A 24 -12.91 -19.54 -0.13
C SER A 24 -13.74 -20.67 0.50
N LEU A 25 -13.08 -21.66 1.09
CA LEU A 25 -13.72 -22.79 1.78
C LEU A 25 -14.55 -22.36 2.99
N LYS A 26 -14.09 -21.38 3.77
CA LYS A 26 -14.86 -20.86 4.92
C LYS A 26 -16.17 -20.20 4.45
N PHE A 27 -16.11 -19.46 3.35
CA PHE A 27 -17.31 -18.91 2.69
C PHE A 27 -18.20 -20.02 2.13
N LEU A 28 -17.64 -21.04 1.48
CA LEU A 28 -18.40 -22.21 1.02
C LEU A 28 -19.14 -22.88 2.18
N ARG A 29 -18.46 -23.17 3.29
CA ARG A 29 -19.05 -23.83 4.47
C ARG A 29 -20.15 -23.01 5.13
N LYS A 30 -20.09 -21.67 5.04
CA LYS A 30 -21.16 -20.80 5.52
C LYS A 30 -22.45 -20.98 4.73
N TYR A 31 -22.37 -21.01 3.40
CA TYR A 31 -23.56 -21.02 2.53
C TYR A 31 -24.00 -22.43 2.11
N ASN A 32 -23.07 -23.39 2.11
CA ASN A 32 -23.26 -24.77 1.66
C ASN A 32 -22.55 -25.72 2.64
N PRO A 33 -23.00 -25.80 3.91
CA PRO A 33 -22.29 -26.53 4.97
C PRO A 33 -22.05 -28.01 4.62
N GLU A 34 -23.04 -28.66 4.02
CA GLU A 34 -23.04 -30.09 3.68
C GLU A 34 -22.44 -30.41 2.30
N ALA A 35 -21.83 -29.43 1.61
CA ALA A 35 -21.19 -29.67 0.31
C ALA A 35 -20.07 -30.72 0.42
N TYR A 36 -20.02 -31.71 -0.47
CA TYR A 36 -18.88 -32.62 -0.52
C TYR A 36 -17.71 -31.95 -1.23
N VAL A 37 -16.61 -31.72 -0.52
CA VAL A 37 -15.45 -30.98 -1.02
C VAL A 37 -14.25 -31.90 -1.24
N VAL A 38 -13.70 -31.86 -2.45
CA VAL A 38 -12.46 -32.54 -2.83
C VAL A 38 -11.36 -31.50 -3.01
N LEU A 39 -10.26 -31.65 -2.29
CA LEU A 39 -9.04 -30.89 -2.53
C LEU A 39 -8.05 -31.74 -3.30
N VAL A 40 -7.73 -31.33 -4.52
CA VAL A 40 -6.64 -31.92 -5.32
C VAL A 40 -5.40 -31.07 -5.11
N CYS A 41 -4.34 -31.64 -4.57
CA CYS A 41 -3.08 -30.93 -4.34
C CYS A 41 -1.88 -31.75 -4.78
N ASP A 42 -0.71 -31.12 -4.85
CA ASP A 42 0.53 -31.86 -5.07
C ASP A 42 1.11 -32.40 -3.76
N ASP A 43 1.97 -33.40 -3.91
CA ASP A 43 2.76 -34.03 -2.85
C ASP A 43 3.47 -33.02 -1.92
N THR A 44 4.04 -31.97 -2.50
CA THR A 44 4.72 -30.92 -1.74
C THR A 44 3.75 -30.12 -0.87
N THR A 45 2.57 -29.81 -1.39
CA THR A 45 1.52 -29.12 -0.67
C THR A 45 1.02 -29.97 0.48
N GLU A 46 0.68 -31.24 0.22
CA GLU A 46 0.22 -32.18 1.23
C GLU A 46 1.23 -32.30 2.39
N SER A 47 2.51 -32.50 2.06
CA SER A 47 3.57 -32.60 3.07
C SER A 47 3.73 -31.34 3.92
N SER A 48 3.33 -30.17 3.38
CA SER A 48 3.36 -28.88 4.07
C SER A 48 2.15 -28.63 4.98
N LEU A 49 1.12 -29.49 4.98
CA LEU A 49 -0.10 -29.34 5.77
C LEU A 49 0.10 -29.75 7.23
N ASN A 50 0.98 -29.02 7.92
CA ASN A 50 1.29 -29.14 9.34
C ASN A 50 1.11 -27.79 10.06
N GLY A 51 1.04 -27.80 11.40
CA GLY A 51 0.74 -26.60 12.19
C GLY A 51 -0.59 -25.97 11.77
N ASN A 52 -0.64 -24.65 11.66
CA ASN A 52 -1.85 -23.93 11.21
C ASN A 52 -2.29 -24.29 9.78
N ARG A 53 -1.39 -24.82 8.92
CA ARG A 53 -1.74 -25.19 7.54
C ARG A 53 -2.65 -26.41 7.48
N GLN A 54 -2.72 -27.21 8.55
CA GLN A 54 -3.55 -28.41 8.58
C GLN A 54 -5.06 -28.11 8.69
N ASP A 55 -5.43 -26.87 9.04
CA ASP A 55 -6.83 -26.45 9.24
C ASP A 55 -7.69 -26.66 8.00
N ILE A 56 -7.09 -26.68 6.81
CA ILE A 56 -7.80 -26.99 5.56
C ILE A 56 -8.46 -28.37 5.61
N LYS A 57 -7.87 -29.34 6.33
CA LYS A 57 -8.42 -30.69 6.49
C LYS A 57 -9.75 -30.69 7.24
N LEU A 58 -10.04 -29.66 8.03
CA LEU A 58 -11.32 -29.50 8.72
C LEU A 58 -12.43 -29.01 7.79
N LEU A 59 -12.06 -28.45 6.63
CA LEU A 59 -13.00 -27.83 5.69
C LEU A 59 -13.27 -28.70 4.46
N ILE A 60 -12.60 -29.84 4.30
CA ILE A 60 -12.70 -30.73 3.13
C ILE A 60 -13.20 -32.11 3.52
N ASN A 61 -13.73 -32.85 2.55
CA ASN A 61 -14.19 -34.24 2.75
C ASN A 61 -13.18 -35.25 2.19
N GLU A 62 -12.45 -34.87 1.14
CA GLU A 62 -11.50 -35.74 0.46
C GLU A 62 -10.23 -34.95 0.07
N LEU A 63 -9.07 -35.55 0.31
CA LEU A 63 -7.76 -35.02 -0.11
C LEU A 63 -7.16 -35.97 -1.16
N LYS A 64 -6.83 -35.45 -2.34
CA LYS A 64 -6.16 -36.20 -3.42
C LYS A 64 -4.81 -35.58 -3.71
N SER A 65 -3.75 -36.31 -3.35
CA SER A 65 -2.35 -35.91 -3.55
C SER A 65 -1.81 -36.46 -4.86
N ILE A 66 -1.37 -35.56 -5.75
CA ILE A 66 -0.85 -35.88 -7.08
C ILE A 66 0.67 -35.85 -7.07
N GLN A 67 1.27 -36.97 -7.46
CA GLN A 67 2.71 -37.13 -7.59
C GLN A 67 3.16 -36.70 -9.00
N PHE A 68 4.23 -35.91 -9.08
CA PHE A 68 4.83 -35.52 -10.36
C PHE A 68 6.17 -36.22 -10.54
N GLU A 69 6.30 -37.07 -11.57
CA GLU A 69 7.53 -37.84 -11.85
C GLU A 69 8.74 -36.96 -12.19
N ARG A 70 8.50 -35.73 -12.66
CA ARG A 70 9.55 -34.79 -13.09
C ARG A 70 9.42 -33.48 -12.32
N PRO A 71 10.51 -32.72 -12.15
CA PRO A 71 10.43 -31.37 -11.61
C PRO A 71 9.54 -30.48 -12.51
N VAL A 72 8.33 -30.21 -12.04
CA VAL A 72 7.40 -29.25 -12.64
C VAL A 72 7.51 -27.94 -11.87
N ASN A 73 7.58 -26.80 -12.57
CA ASN A 73 7.68 -25.51 -11.90
C ASN A 73 6.37 -25.09 -11.21
N LYS A 74 6.48 -24.19 -10.23
CA LYS A 74 5.37 -23.75 -9.37
C LYS A 74 4.17 -23.16 -10.14
N VAL A 75 4.35 -22.66 -11.36
CA VAL A 75 3.26 -22.08 -12.19
C VAL A 75 2.49 -23.17 -12.93
N GLU A 76 3.19 -24.18 -13.44
CA GLU A 76 2.61 -25.26 -14.24
C GLU A 76 1.90 -26.31 -13.37
N ARG A 77 2.43 -26.62 -12.18
CA ARG A 77 1.89 -27.66 -11.27
C ARG A 77 0.37 -27.57 -11.06
N PRO A 78 -0.20 -26.45 -10.56
CA PRO A 78 -1.63 -26.38 -10.32
C PRO A 78 -2.44 -26.50 -11.61
N ARG A 79 -1.91 -26.02 -12.73
CA ARG A 79 -2.60 -26.08 -14.03
C ARG A 79 -2.63 -27.49 -14.59
N LEU A 80 -1.55 -28.26 -14.47
CA LEU A 80 -1.53 -29.68 -14.84
C LEU A 80 -2.53 -30.52 -14.02
N MET A 81 -2.70 -30.19 -12.74
CA MET A 81 -3.74 -30.83 -11.91
C MET A 81 -5.14 -30.43 -12.38
N LYS A 82 -5.37 -29.13 -12.61
CA LYS A 82 -6.64 -28.57 -13.07
C LYS A 82 -7.12 -29.18 -14.39
N VAL A 83 -6.28 -29.18 -15.43
CA VAL A 83 -6.64 -29.73 -16.75
C VAL A 83 -6.79 -31.25 -16.76
N ASN A 84 -6.44 -31.95 -15.68
CA ASN A 84 -6.65 -33.40 -15.51
C ASN A 84 -7.67 -33.74 -14.44
N LEU A 85 -8.42 -32.77 -13.88
CA LEU A 85 -9.34 -33.02 -12.76
C LEU A 85 -10.28 -34.20 -12.98
N ARG A 86 -10.76 -34.39 -14.21
CA ARG A 86 -11.68 -35.47 -14.56
C ARG A 86 -11.08 -36.88 -14.41
N LYS A 87 -9.75 -37.02 -14.45
CA LYS A 87 -9.04 -38.28 -14.12
C LYS A 87 -8.96 -38.56 -12.62
N TYR A 88 -9.03 -37.52 -11.80
CA TYR A 88 -8.80 -37.63 -10.36
C TYR A 88 -10.10 -37.72 -9.57
N VAL A 89 -11.15 -37.07 -10.05
CA VAL A 89 -12.45 -36.97 -9.37
C VAL A 89 -13.45 -37.87 -10.09
N GLU A 90 -14.25 -38.60 -9.34
CA GLU A 90 -15.42 -39.36 -9.83
C GLU A 90 -16.72 -38.63 -9.48
N GLY A 91 -17.75 -38.76 -10.31
CA GLY A 91 -19.03 -38.07 -10.17
C GLY A 91 -19.01 -36.61 -10.63
N ASP A 92 -20.19 -36.00 -10.75
CA ASP A 92 -20.34 -34.60 -11.18
C ASP A 92 -19.57 -33.66 -10.24
N PHE A 93 -18.88 -32.67 -10.80
CA PHE A 93 -18.20 -31.65 -10.00
C PHE A 93 -18.36 -30.23 -10.53
N LEU A 94 -18.24 -29.27 -9.60
CA LEU A 94 -18.00 -27.86 -9.85
C LEU A 94 -16.59 -27.52 -9.37
N TYR A 95 -15.70 -27.23 -10.29
CA TYR A 95 -14.37 -26.69 -10.01
C TYR A 95 -14.49 -25.22 -9.62
N ILE A 96 -13.73 -24.80 -8.61
CA ILE A 96 -13.66 -23.41 -8.14
C ILE A 96 -12.19 -23.03 -7.87
N ASP A 97 -11.72 -21.92 -8.45
CA ASP A 97 -10.39 -21.34 -8.17
C ASP A 97 -10.29 -20.88 -6.70
N CYS A 98 -9.07 -20.91 -6.14
CA CYS A 98 -8.83 -20.56 -4.74
C CYS A 98 -9.03 -19.06 -4.42
N ASP A 99 -8.99 -18.17 -5.41
CA ASP A 99 -9.18 -16.72 -5.28
C ASP A 99 -10.64 -16.29 -5.52
N THR A 100 -11.57 -17.10 -4.99
CA THR A 100 -13.01 -16.88 -5.06
C THR A 100 -13.63 -16.87 -3.65
N ILE A 101 -14.84 -16.34 -3.52
CA ILE A 101 -15.69 -16.58 -2.35
C ILE A 101 -17.11 -16.96 -2.77
N ILE A 102 -17.71 -17.86 -2.01
CA ILE A 102 -19.10 -18.29 -2.20
C ILE A 102 -19.98 -17.43 -1.32
N VAL A 103 -20.98 -16.77 -1.90
CA VAL A 103 -21.84 -15.81 -1.21
C VAL A 103 -23.32 -16.19 -1.25
N ASN A 104 -23.64 -17.38 -1.79
CA ASN A 104 -25.00 -17.90 -1.85
C ASN A 104 -25.05 -19.44 -1.97
N ASP A 105 -26.25 -20.01 -1.90
CA ASP A 105 -26.50 -21.43 -2.11
C ASP A 105 -26.17 -21.88 -3.54
N LEU A 106 -25.51 -23.03 -3.67
CA LEU A 106 -25.06 -23.63 -4.93
C LEU A 106 -25.89 -24.86 -5.33
N SER A 107 -26.91 -25.26 -4.55
CA SER A 107 -27.62 -26.53 -4.73
C SER A 107 -28.29 -26.69 -6.09
N GLU A 108 -28.66 -25.58 -6.74
CA GLU A 108 -29.23 -25.54 -8.09
C GLU A 108 -28.31 -26.14 -9.17
N ILE A 109 -27.01 -26.31 -8.88
CA ILE A 109 -26.04 -26.91 -9.80
C ILE A 109 -26.44 -28.33 -10.20
N ASP A 110 -27.13 -29.07 -9.31
CA ASP A 110 -27.58 -30.44 -9.56
C ASP A 110 -28.67 -30.52 -10.65
N ASN A 111 -29.25 -29.39 -11.07
CA ASN A 111 -30.24 -29.32 -12.14
C ASN A 111 -29.61 -29.12 -13.53
N PHE A 112 -28.29 -28.97 -13.62
CA PHE A 112 -27.61 -28.76 -14.90
C PHE A 112 -27.58 -30.04 -15.72
N THR A 113 -27.96 -29.93 -17.00
CA THR A 113 -28.11 -31.09 -17.89
C THR A 113 -26.97 -31.24 -18.89
N PHE A 114 -26.22 -30.17 -19.16
CA PHE A 114 -25.07 -30.17 -20.06
C PHE A 114 -23.87 -30.90 -19.46
N SER A 115 -22.94 -31.34 -20.31
CA SER A 115 -21.72 -32.04 -19.89
C SER A 115 -20.72 -31.07 -19.24
N ILE A 116 -20.52 -29.89 -19.84
CA ILE A 116 -19.54 -28.90 -19.38
C ILE A 116 -20.18 -27.53 -19.37
N GLY A 117 -19.93 -26.76 -18.31
CA GLY A 117 -20.39 -25.38 -18.21
C GLY A 117 -19.32 -24.44 -17.70
N ALA A 118 -19.30 -23.22 -18.23
CA ALA A 118 -18.46 -22.14 -17.73
C ALA A 118 -19.08 -20.78 -18.07
N VAL A 119 -18.62 -19.72 -17.39
CA VAL A 119 -19.03 -18.33 -17.67
C VAL A 119 -18.05 -17.67 -18.64
N LEU A 120 -18.52 -16.79 -19.52
CA LEU A 120 -17.66 -16.00 -20.40
C LEU A 120 -16.65 -15.14 -19.61
N ASP A 121 -15.40 -15.06 -20.06
CA ASP A 121 -14.45 -14.08 -19.51
C ASP A 121 -14.96 -12.67 -19.79
N GLY A 122 -14.99 -11.83 -18.76
CA GLY A 122 -15.51 -10.47 -18.83
C GLY A 122 -17.01 -10.36 -19.10
N HIS A 123 -17.78 -11.45 -19.00
CA HIS A 123 -19.24 -11.52 -19.19
C HIS A 123 -19.72 -10.99 -20.55
N GLN A 124 -18.93 -11.15 -21.60
CA GLN A 124 -19.28 -10.67 -22.93
C GLN A 124 -18.64 -11.51 -24.04
N PRO A 125 -19.20 -11.49 -25.26
CA PRO A 125 -18.58 -12.15 -26.42
C PRO A 125 -17.17 -11.63 -26.69
N LEU A 126 -16.29 -12.51 -27.19
CA LEU A 126 -14.87 -12.19 -27.40
C LEU A 126 -14.66 -10.97 -28.32
N LYS A 127 -15.54 -10.78 -29.32
CA LYS A 127 -15.49 -9.64 -30.24
C LYS A 127 -15.64 -8.29 -29.53
N SER A 128 -16.42 -8.24 -28.46
CA SER A 128 -16.67 -7.03 -27.66
C SER A 128 -15.71 -6.89 -26.49
N HIS A 129 -14.89 -7.90 -26.21
CA HIS A 129 -14.05 -7.95 -25.03
C HIS A 129 -12.93 -6.88 -25.09
N PRO A 130 -12.77 -6.02 -24.06
CA PRO A 130 -11.78 -4.92 -24.05
C PRO A 130 -10.34 -5.43 -24.20
N MET A 131 -10.08 -6.66 -23.77
CA MET A 131 -8.76 -7.29 -23.84
C MET A 131 -8.61 -8.28 -25.01
N ARG A 132 -9.46 -8.21 -26.04
CA ARG A 132 -9.41 -9.13 -27.19
C ARG A 132 -8.01 -9.20 -27.82
N SER A 133 -7.33 -8.06 -27.98
CA SER A 133 -5.98 -8.01 -28.55
C SER A 133 -4.95 -8.77 -27.70
N TYR A 134 -5.09 -8.70 -26.38
CA TYR A 134 -4.27 -9.44 -25.43
C TYR A 134 -4.52 -10.95 -25.54
N PHE A 135 -5.78 -11.38 -25.58
CA PHE A 135 -6.13 -12.79 -25.78
C PHE A 135 -5.66 -13.34 -27.13
N LYS A 136 -5.78 -12.55 -28.21
CA LYS A 136 -5.24 -12.90 -29.53
C LYS A 136 -3.74 -13.17 -29.47
N LYS A 137 -3.00 -12.32 -28.76
CA LYS A 137 -1.55 -12.51 -28.57
C LYS A 137 -1.22 -13.77 -27.77
N GLN A 138 -2.02 -14.11 -26.76
CA GLN A 138 -1.81 -15.34 -25.97
C GLN A 138 -2.09 -16.61 -26.78
N ASN A 139 -3.04 -16.56 -27.70
CA ASN A 139 -3.48 -17.69 -28.51
C ASN A 139 -2.73 -17.84 -29.85
N GLN A 140 -1.87 -16.89 -30.21
CA GLN A 140 -1.21 -16.83 -31.53
C GLN A 140 -0.38 -18.07 -31.91
N HIS A 141 0.01 -18.89 -30.92
CA HIS A 141 0.84 -20.10 -31.13
C HIS A 141 0.05 -21.41 -31.07
N LEU A 142 -1.27 -21.36 -30.87
CA LEU A 142 -2.11 -22.54 -30.62
C LEU A 142 -2.77 -23.12 -31.87
N ASN A 143 -2.34 -22.72 -33.07
CA ASN A 143 -2.76 -23.28 -34.36
C ASN A 143 -4.27 -23.57 -34.51
N TYR A 144 -5.11 -22.58 -34.19
CA TYR A 144 -6.55 -22.62 -34.44
C TYR A 144 -7.06 -21.23 -34.83
N ASN A 145 -8.27 -21.13 -35.42
CA ASN A 145 -8.78 -19.87 -35.93
C ASN A 145 -9.35 -18.98 -34.82
N PHE A 146 -8.47 -18.31 -34.07
CA PHE A 146 -8.85 -17.42 -32.97
C PHE A 146 -9.81 -16.30 -33.39
N ASP A 147 -9.74 -15.82 -34.65
CA ASP A 147 -10.59 -14.73 -35.11
C ASP A 147 -12.06 -15.15 -35.29
N GLU A 148 -12.34 -16.46 -35.40
CA GLU A 148 -13.69 -17.02 -35.47
C GLU A 148 -14.30 -17.36 -34.10
N VAL A 149 -13.51 -17.35 -33.03
CA VAL A 149 -13.97 -17.63 -31.67
C VAL A 149 -15.02 -16.59 -31.25
N LEU A 150 -16.23 -17.05 -30.96
CA LEU A 150 -17.33 -16.21 -30.49
C LEU A 150 -17.33 -16.09 -28.96
N SER A 151 -17.21 -17.25 -28.29
CA SER A 151 -17.30 -17.38 -26.83
C SER A 151 -15.96 -17.76 -26.24
N TYR A 152 -15.44 -16.92 -25.34
CA TYR A 152 -14.20 -17.18 -24.61
C TYR A 152 -14.54 -17.32 -23.13
N TYR A 153 -14.31 -18.50 -22.57
CA TYR A 153 -14.75 -18.84 -21.21
C TYR A 153 -13.64 -18.64 -20.18
N SER A 154 -14.02 -18.19 -18.98
CA SER A 154 -13.12 -18.15 -17.83
C SER A 154 -12.93 -19.56 -17.27
N GLY A 155 -11.69 -19.93 -17.01
CA GLY A 155 -11.36 -21.24 -16.42
C GLY A 155 -11.60 -21.32 -14.90
N GLY A 156 -12.02 -20.23 -14.24
CA GLY A 156 -11.98 -20.16 -12.77
C GLY A 156 -13.15 -20.82 -12.04
N VAL A 157 -14.26 -21.06 -12.73
CA VAL A 157 -15.36 -21.89 -12.24
C VAL A 157 -15.88 -22.72 -13.41
N MET A 158 -15.84 -24.04 -13.28
CA MET A 158 -16.24 -24.95 -14.35
C MET A 158 -17.06 -26.12 -13.82
N TYR A 159 -18.24 -26.31 -14.37
CA TYR A 159 -19.04 -27.51 -14.14
C TYR A 159 -18.60 -28.63 -15.08
N SER A 160 -18.50 -29.86 -14.56
CA SER A 160 -18.23 -31.07 -15.33
C SER A 160 -19.08 -32.21 -14.83
N LYS A 161 -19.95 -32.70 -15.70
CA LYS A 161 -20.70 -33.94 -15.51
C LYS A 161 -19.78 -35.14 -15.63
N ASP A 162 -20.11 -36.25 -14.99
CA ASP A 162 -19.40 -37.51 -15.17
C ASP A 162 -19.96 -38.29 -16.36
N ASP A 163 -19.63 -37.82 -17.57
CA ASP A 163 -20.02 -38.41 -18.84
C ASP A 163 -18.87 -38.44 -19.86
N GLU A 164 -19.02 -39.25 -20.91
CA GLU A 164 -18.00 -39.47 -21.94
C GLU A 164 -17.51 -38.15 -22.56
N SER A 165 -18.44 -37.25 -22.89
CA SER A 165 -18.14 -35.91 -23.43
C SER A 165 -17.22 -35.10 -22.52
N SER A 166 -17.46 -35.10 -21.21
CA SER A 166 -16.61 -34.42 -20.24
C SER A 166 -15.24 -35.07 -20.11
N HIS A 167 -15.17 -36.41 -20.10
CA HIS A 167 -13.89 -37.14 -20.08
C HIS A 167 -13.05 -36.82 -21.32
N ASP A 168 -13.66 -36.84 -22.50
CA ASP A 168 -12.99 -36.52 -23.76
C ASP A 168 -12.51 -35.07 -23.80
N PHE A 169 -13.31 -34.12 -23.32
CA PHE A 169 -12.92 -32.71 -23.27
C PHE A 169 -11.69 -32.49 -22.39
N TYR A 170 -11.66 -33.03 -21.17
CA TYR A 170 -10.50 -32.87 -20.27
C TYR A 170 -9.25 -33.56 -20.85
N ALA A 171 -9.40 -34.70 -21.53
CA ALA A 171 -8.30 -35.35 -22.23
C ALA A 171 -7.72 -34.47 -23.36
N HIS A 172 -8.58 -33.85 -24.17
CA HIS A 172 -8.16 -32.91 -25.22
C HIS A 172 -7.54 -31.64 -24.62
N TRP A 173 -8.14 -31.09 -23.57
CA TRP A 173 -7.62 -29.89 -22.90
C TRP A 173 -6.24 -30.12 -22.30
N TYR A 174 -6.01 -31.28 -21.69
CA TYR A 174 -4.68 -31.67 -21.21
C TYR A 174 -3.65 -31.71 -22.35
N ASN A 175 -3.98 -32.34 -23.48
CA ASN A 175 -3.08 -32.41 -24.63
C ASN A 175 -2.77 -31.02 -25.21
N ASN A 176 -3.79 -30.18 -25.34
CA ASN A 176 -3.65 -28.80 -25.80
C ASN A 176 -2.82 -27.94 -24.82
N TYR A 177 -2.95 -28.18 -23.51
CA TYR A 177 -2.10 -27.53 -22.51
C TYR A 177 -0.63 -27.99 -22.62
N LEU A 178 -0.38 -29.29 -22.82
CA LEU A 178 0.99 -29.77 -23.05
C LEU A 178 1.61 -29.19 -24.33
N GLU A 179 0.80 -28.98 -25.37
CA GLU A 179 1.23 -28.29 -26.59
C GLU A 179 1.53 -26.81 -26.33
N SER A 180 0.66 -26.11 -25.57
CA SER A 180 0.84 -24.70 -25.24
C SER A 180 2.15 -24.44 -24.49
N LEU A 181 2.55 -25.37 -23.60
CA LEU A 181 3.81 -25.31 -22.87
C LEU A 181 5.04 -25.31 -23.79
N LYS A 182 4.99 -26.06 -24.92
CA LYS A 182 6.09 -26.07 -25.91
C LYS A 182 6.29 -24.71 -26.56
N SER A 183 5.21 -23.93 -26.66
CA SER A 183 5.20 -22.56 -27.20
C SER A 183 5.39 -21.49 -26.11
N GLY A 184 5.71 -21.88 -24.88
CA GLY A 184 5.92 -20.97 -23.75
C GLY A 184 4.63 -20.40 -23.14
N VAL A 185 3.45 -20.85 -23.56
CA VAL A 185 2.16 -20.44 -23.00
C VAL A 185 1.83 -21.32 -21.80
N LYS A 186 2.06 -20.78 -20.60
CA LYS A 186 1.85 -21.49 -19.32
C LYS A 186 0.43 -21.37 -18.76
N LEU A 187 -0.43 -20.58 -19.40
CA LEU A 187 -1.81 -20.38 -19.01
C LEU A 187 -2.70 -21.51 -19.53
N ASP A 188 -3.73 -21.85 -18.77
CA ASP A 188 -4.70 -22.91 -19.03
C ASP A 188 -5.91 -22.44 -19.87
N GLU A 189 -6.25 -21.15 -19.85
CA GLU A 189 -7.37 -20.59 -20.62
C GLU A 189 -7.16 -20.56 -22.15
N PRO A 190 -5.98 -20.19 -22.70
CA PRO A 190 -5.75 -20.31 -24.14
C PRO A 190 -5.99 -21.73 -24.70
N PRO A 191 -5.42 -22.81 -24.12
CA PRO A 191 -5.74 -24.16 -24.58
C PRO A 191 -7.17 -24.61 -24.23
N LEU A 192 -7.84 -24.01 -23.23
CA LEU A 192 -9.28 -24.24 -23.00
C LEU A 192 -10.11 -23.74 -24.19
N ALA A 193 -9.83 -22.53 -24.67
CA ALA A 193 -10.51 -21.95 -25.82
C ALA A 193 -10.25 -22.78 -27.10
N LYS A 194 -9.00 -23.17 -27.35
CA LYS A 194 -8.66 -24.09 -28.46
C LYS A 194 -9.47 -25.39 -28.39
N THR A 195 -9.53 -26.01 -27.22
CA THR A 195 -10.25 -27.28 -27.01
C THR A 195 -11.74 -27.15 -27.27
N ASN A 196 -12.35 -26.04 -26.82
CA ASN A 196 -13.76 -25.78 -27.09
C ASN A 196 -14.04 -25.67 -28.60
N GLU A 197 -13.19 -24.96 -29.35
CA GLU A 197 -13.35 -24.84 -30.80
C GLU A 197 -13.15 -26.18 -31.53
N GLU A 198 -12.12 -26.94 -31.17
CA GLU A 198 -11.83 -28.24 -31.79
C GLU A 198 -12.96 -29.26 -31.57
N LEU A 199 -13.69 -29.14 -30.46
CA LEU A 199 -14.81 -30.00 -30.12
C LEU A 199 -16.18 -29.41 -30.51
N GLY A 200 -16.21 -28.34 -31.32
CA GLY A 200 -17.46 -27.79 -31.87
C GLY A 200 -18.28 -26.97 -30.88
N GLY A 201 -17.63 -26.36 -29.88
CA GLY A 201 -18.27 -25.41 -28.97
C GLY A 201 -19.10 -26.06 -27.85
N ILE A 202 -18.62 -27.17 -27.28
CA ILE A 202 -19.40 -27.98 -26.33
C ILE A 202 -19.60 -27.35 -24.95
N ILE A 203 -18.81 -26.33 -24.58
CA ILE A 203 -19.02 -25.63 -23.30
C ILE A 203 -20.34 -24.87 -23.35
N CYS A 204 -21.24 -25.19 -22.42
CA CYS A 204 -22.47 -24.43 -22.23
C CYS A 204 -22.19 -23.18 -21.38
N GLU A 205 -22.71 -22.02 -21.82
CA GLU A 205 -22.59 -20.80 -21.03
C GLU A 205 -23.44 -20.87 -19.75
N MET A 206 -22.78 -20.76 -18.61
CA MET A 206 -23.43 -20.58 -17.31
C MET A 206 -23.76 -19.09 -17.10
N ASN A 207 -24.84 -18.83 -16.35
CA ASN A 207 -25.16 -17.46 -15.94
C ASN A 207 -24.00 -16.85 -15.13
N GLY A 208 -23.67 -15.58 -15.38
CA GLY A 208 -22.56 -14.88 -14.73
C GLY A 208 -22.58 -14.85 -13.19
N ILE A 209 -23.73 -15.13 -12.56
CA ILE A 209 -23.81 -15.31 -11.09
C ILE A 209 -22.94 -16.48 -10.57
N TRP A 210 -22.68 -17.49 -11.40
CA TRP A 210 -21.87 -18.66 -11.03
C TRP A 210 -20.36 -18.41 -11.08
N ASN A 211 -19.92 -17.30 -11.68
CA ASN A 211 -18.52 -16.87 -11.69
C ASN A 211 -18.49 -15.35 -11.89
N CYS A 212 -18.93 -14.61 -10.88
CA CYS A 212 -19.02 -13.16 -10.95
C CYS A 212 -17.61 -12.56 -10.83
N GLN A 213 -16.97 -12.39 -11.98
CA GLN A 213 -15.68 -11.72 -12.13
C GLN A 213 -15.84 -10.24 -11.78
N ILE A 214 -15.52 -9.86 -10.53
CA ILE A 214 -15.97 -8.60 -9.90
C ILE A 214 -15.76 -7.39 -10.81
N ARG A 215 -14.59 -7.27 -11.44
CA ARG A 215 -14.24 -6.16 -12.35
C ARG A 215 -15.28 -5.88 -13.43
N PHE A 216 -15.83 -6.94 -14.02
CA PHE A 216 -16.75 -6.89 -15.16
C PHE A 216 -18.18 -7.33 -14.78
N GLY A 217 -18.38 -7.74 -13.52
CA GLY A 217 -19.57 -8.46 -13.06
C GLY A 217 -20.68 -7.60 -12.48
N ALA A 218 -20.70 -6.29 -12.74
CA ALA A 218 -21.64 -5.37 -12.09
C ALA A 218 -23.12 -5.81 -12.24
N LEU A 219 -23.49 -6.42 -13.37
CA LEU A 219 -24.84 -6.93 -13.63
C LEU A 219 -25.21 -8.18 -12.82
N TYR A 220 -24.22 -8.95 -12.37
CA TYR A 220 -24.41 -10.22 -11.69
C TYR A 220 -24.21 -10.12 -10.18
N LEU A 221 -23.62 -9.01 -9.69
CA LEU A 221 -23.21 -8.86 -8.31
C LEU A 221 -24.36 -9.01 -7.31
N ALA A 222 -25.53 -8.46 -7.63
CA ALA A 222 -26.69 -8.48 -6.74
C ALA A 222 -27.17 -9.90 -6.39
N ASN A 223 -27.01 -10.84 -7.32
CA ASN A 223 -27.47 -12.22 -7.19
C ASN A 223 -26.32 -13.23 -7.29
N ALA A 224 -25.08 -12.78 -7.09
CA ALA A 224 -23.90 -13.62 -7.26
C ALA A 224 -23.99 -14.84 -6.33
N LYS A 225 -23.60 -15.99 -6.85
CA LYS A 225 -23.37 -17.20 -6.06
C LYS A 225 -21.88 -17.34 -5.72
N ILE A 226 -21.02 -17.05 -6.69
CA ILE A 226 -19.56 -17.09 -6.55
C ILE A 226 -18.99 -15.76 -7.04
N LEU A 227 -18.19 -15.12 -6.20
CA LEU A 227 -17.42 -13.93 -6.56
C LEU A 227 -15.99 -14.35 -6.85
N HIS A 228 -15.47 -13.91 -7.98
CA HIS A 228 -14.12 -14.22 -8.42
C HIS A 228 -13.27 -12.94 -8.44
N PHE A 229 -12.17 -12.98 -7.69
CA PHE A 229 -11.30 -11.82 -7.47
C PHE A 229 -10.31 -11.56 -8.62
N CYS A 230 -10.53 -12.14 -9.82
CA CYS A 230 -9.73 -12.00 -11.03
C CYS A 230 -8.85 -10.75 -11.04
N SER A 231 -7.58 -10.89 -10.64
CA SER A 231 -6.62 -9.79 -10.70
C SER A 231 -5.99 -9.75 -12.09
N LYS A 232 -6.34 -8.74 -12.88
CA LYS A 232 -5.57 -8.35 -14.08
C LYS A 232 -4.67 -7.17 -13.68
N LYS A 233 -3.48 -7.05 -14.29
CA LYS A 233 -2.41 -6.11 -13.93
C LYS A 233 -2.94 -4.69 -13.57
N ASN A 234 -2.39 -4.11 -12.49
CA ASN A 234 -2.67 -2.73 -12.00
C ASN A 234 -4.09 -2.49 -11.45
N MET A 235 -4.69 -3.43 -10.72
CA MET A 235 -6.03 -3.25 -10.15
C MET A 235 -6.11 -3.45 -8.64
N PRO A 236 -6.98 -2.71 -7.92
CA PRO A 236 -7.27 -2.97 -6.52
C PRO A 236 -7.79 -4.39 -6.36
N VAL A 237 -7.09 -5.20 -5.57
CA VAL A 237 -7.52 -6.56 -5.23
C VAL A 237 -8.60 -6.51 -4.16
N ASN A 238 -9.46 -7.53 -4.12
CA ASN A 238 -10.42 -7.73 -3.03
C ASN A 238 -9.71 -7.60 -1.67
N ASN A 239 -10.36 -7.03 -0.66
CA ASN A 239 -9.77 -6.83 0.67
C ASN A 239 -9.23 -8.13 1.27
N LEU A 240 -9.87 -9.27 0.97
CA LEU A 240 -9.45 -10.61 1.40
C LEU A 240 -8.22 -11.14 0.65
N ALA A 241 -7.93 -10.60 -0.54
CA ALA A 241 -6.76 -10.97 -1.34
C ALA A 241 -5.54 -10.06 -1.07
N ARG A 242 -5.67 -9.07 -0.18
CA ARG A 242 -4.56 -8.19 0.22
C ARG A 242 -3.53 -8.97 1.04
N ARG A 243 -2.25 -8.70 0.79
CA ARG A 243 -1.14 -9.42 1.42
C ARG A 243 -1.17 -9.28 2.95
N GLU A 244 -1.55 -8.12 3.47
CA GLU A 244 -1.65 -7.85 4.90
C GLU A 244 -2.71 -8.75 5.55
N PHE A 245 -3.86 -8.92 4.89
CA PHE A 245 -4.93 -9.78 5.39
C PHE A 245 -4.54 -11.27 5.31
N LEU A 246 -4.00 -11.71 4.18
CA LEU A 246 -3.52 -13.09 4.00
C LEU A 246 -2.41 -13.44 5.01
N TYR A 247 -1.53 -12.48 5.34
CA TYR A 247 -0.53 -12.65 6.40
C TYR A 247 -1.17 -12.84 7.78
N LYS A 248 -2.21 -12.08 8.13
CA LYS A 248 -2.94 -12.27 9.39
C LYS A 248 -3.54 -13.68 9.47
N ILE A 249 -4.17 -14.16 8.40
CA ILE A 249 -4.74 -15.51 8.33
C ILE A 249 -3.64 -16.57 8.49
N LYS A 250 -2.49 -16.37 7.85
CA LYS A 250 -1.35 -17.28 7.96
C LYS A 250 -0.82 -17.39 9.40
N GLU A 251 -0.69 -16.26 10.10
CA GLU A 251 -0.18 -16.25 11.48
C GLU A 251 -1.20 -16.75 12.50
N ARG A 252 -2.47 -16.36 12.34
CA ARG A 252 -3.49 -16.50 13.39
C ARG A 252 -4.57 -17.54 13.09
N GLY A 253 -4.57 -18.10 11.88
CA GLY A 253 -5.64 -18.97 11.39
C GLY A 253 -6.90 -18.20 10.96
N LEU A 254 -8.00 -18.94 10.77
CA LEU A 254 -9.27 -18.39 10.28
C LEU A 254 -10.15 -17.74 11.36
N ASP A 255 -9.87 -18.00 12.64
CA ASP A 255 -10.70 -17.57 13.76
C ASP A 255 -10.26 -16.20 14.30
N ILE A 256 -10.28 -15.20 13.42
CA ILE A 256 -10.04 -13.79 13.76
C ILE A 256 -11.34 -12.99 13.59
N ASP A 257 -11.58 -12.01 14.47
CA ASP A 257 -12.79 -11.17 14.45
C ASP A 257 -13.05 -10.52 13.08
N GLU A 258 -11.99 -10.09 12.41
CA GLU A 258 -12.04 -9.47 11.08
C GLU A 258 -12.60 -10.45 10.02
N MET A 259 -12.25 -11.74 10.10
CA MET A 259 -12.77 -12.77 9.19
C MET A 259 -14.25 -13.05 9.47
N GLN A 260 -14.65 -13.14 10.74
CA GLN A 260 -16.06 -13.28 11.12
C GLN A 260 -16.91 -12.10 10.60
N TRP A 261 -16.40 -10.89 10.75
CA TRP A 261 -17.04 -9.69 10.23
C TRP A 261 -17.22 -9.75 8.70
N TYR A 262 -16.21 -10.19 7.95
CA TYR A 262 -16.31 -10.35 6.50
C TYR A 262 -17.28 -11.45 6.08
N LEU A 263 -17.36 -12.57 6.81
CA LEU A 263 -18.36 -13.60 6.55
C LEU A 263 -19.77 -13.00 6.62
N GLU A 264 -20.06 -12.20 7.64
CA GLU A 264 -21.35 -11.53 7.82
C GLU A 264 -21.58 -10.37 6.84
N ASN A 265 -20.51 -9.73 6.38
CA ASN A 265 -20.55 -8.52 5.56
C ASN A 265 -19.77 -8.70 4.25
N TRP A 266 -20.05 -9.75 3.49
CA TRP A 266 -19.26 -10.11 2.30
C TRP A 266 -19.13 -8.97 1.28
N HIS A 267 -20.15 -8.10 1.16
CA HIS A 267 -20.15 -6.94 0.27
C HIS A 267 -19.03 -5.94 0.62
N ARG A 268 -18.57 -5.92 1.88
CA ARG A 268 -17.43 -5.10 2.35
C ARG A 268 -16.07 -5.67 1.97
N THR A 269 -16.02 -6.88 1.41
CA THR A 269 -14.78 -7.44 0.84
C THR A 269 -14.38 -6.70 -0.44
N ILE A 270 -15.35 -6.08 -1.12
CA ILE A 270 -15.11 -5.26 -2.31
C ILE A 270 -14.61 -3.87 -1.88
N PRO A 271 -13.43 -3.42 -2.33
CA PRO A 271 -12.93 -2.09 -2.01
C PRO A 271 -13.91 -1.00 -2.47
N SER A 272 -14.15 0.01 -1.62
CA SER A 272 -15.09 1.11 -1.91
C SER A 272 -14.69 1.96 -3.11
N ASN A 273 -13.41 1.94 -3.49
CA ASN A 273 -12.85 2.62 -4.65
C ASN A 273 -12.76 1.72 -5.90
N LEU A 274 -13.28 0.48 -5.86
CA LEU A 274 -13.26 -0.38 -7.02
C LEU A 274 -14.35 0.06 -8.01
N LEU A 275 -13.92 0.52 -9.18
CA LEU A 275 -14.82 0.81 -10.28
C LEU A 275 -15.29 -0.50 -10.92
N LEU A 276 -16.55 -0.83 -10.70
CA LEU A 276 -17.22 -1.94 -11.38
C LEU A 276 -17.76 -1.42 -12.71
N SER A 277 -17.41 -2.07 -13.81
CA SER A 277 -17.77 -1.57 -15.14
C SER A 277 -18.21 -2.69 -16.06
N THR A 278 -19.06 -2.36 -17.02
CA THR A 278 -19.60 -3.32 -18.00
C THR A 278 -19.47 -2.72 -19.39
N ASN A 279 -19.33 -3.56 -20.42
CA ASN A 279 -19.41 -3.13 -21.82
C ASN A 279 -18.54 -1.89 -22.14
N ILE A 280 -19.17 -0.79 -22.56
CA ILE A 280 -18.50 0.44 -23.00
C ILE A 280 -17.71 1.11 -21.88
N ASP A 281 -18.19 1.03 -20.63
CA ASP A 281 -17.48 1.57 -19.47
C ASP A 281 -16.20 0.78 -19.20
N ALA A 282 -16.27 -0.55 -19.38
CA ALA A 282 -15.10 -1.42 -19.25
C ALA A 282 -14.07 -1.14 -20.35
N ASN A 283 -14.51 -0.85 -21.57
CA ASN A 283 -13.64 -0.43 -22.68
C ASN A 283 -12.94 0.91 -22.37
N PHE A 284 -13.67 1.90 -21.88
CA PHE A 284 -13.09 3.19 -21.50
C PHE A 284 -12.09 3.05 -20.36
N ASN A 285 -12.43 2.33 -19.28
CA ASN A 285 -11.55 2.12 -18.13
C ASN A 285 -10.26 1.36 -18.45
N LEU A 286 -10.25 0.58 -19.54
CA LEU A 286 -9.07 -0.13 -20.05
C LEU A 286 -8.35 0.62 -21.17
N SER A 287 -8.87 1.77 -21.57
CA SER A 287 -8.31 2.56 -22.66
C SER A 287 -7.06 3.32 -22.20
N ARG A 288 -6.23 3.66 -23.18
CA ARG A 288 -5.08 4.55 -22.95
C ARG A 288 -5.53 5.95 -22.53
N ASP A 289 -6.65 6.44 -23.07
CA ASP A 289 -7.18 7.77 -22.75
C ASP A 289 -7.55 7.89 -21.26
N TYR A 290 -8.15 6.85 -20.69
CA TYR A 290 -8.42 6.80 -19.24
C TYR A 290 -7.13 6.80 -18.42
N GLU A 291 -6.15 5.98 -18.78
CA GLU A 291 -4.86 5.94 -18.06
C GLU A 291 -4.10 7.26 -18.16
N ASP A 292 -4.12 7.92 -19.32
CA ASP A 292 -3.48 9.21 -19.51
C ASP A 292 -4.17 10.29 -18.66
N ALA A 293 -5.52 10.35 -18.67
CA ALA A 293 -6.29 11.28 -17.85
C ALA A 293 -6.10 11.04 -16.34
N ARG A 294 -6.13 9.77 -15.91
CA ARG A 294 -5.94 9.34 -14.53
C ARG A 294 -4.53 9.68 -14.03
N SER A 295 -3.51 9.38 -14.84
CA SER A 295 -2.11 9.71 -14.53
C SER A 295 -1.93 11.22 -14.40
N ALA A 296 -2.48 12.01 -15.33
CA ALA A 296 -2.42 13.47 -15.25
C ALA A 296 -3.04 14.01 -13.95
N TYR A 297 -4.18 13.48 -13.52
CA TYR A 297 -4.81 13.88 -12.25
C TYR A 297 -3.95 13.55 -11.02
N VAL A 298 -3.40 12.34 -10.96
CA VAL A 298 -2.52 11.90 -9.86
C VAL A 298 -1.26 12.77 -9.80
N ILE A 299 -0.68 13.07 -10.96
CA ILE A 299 0.52 13.93 -11.06
C ILE A 299 0.24 15.32 -10.53
N VAL A 300 -0.87 15.95 -10.92
CA VAL A 300 -1.25 17.29 -10.41
C VAL A 300 -1.39 17.26 -8.90
N LYS A 301 -2.13 16.28 -8.34
CA LYS A 301 -2.25 16.09 -6.88
C LYS A 301 -0.91 15.91 -6.18
N MET A 302 0.00 15.12 -6.76
CA MET A 302 1.35 14.93 -6.22
C MET A 302 2.17 16.22 -6.26
N GLN A 303 2.04 17.02 -7.32
CA GLN A 303 2.73 18.30 -7.47
C GLN A 303 2.19 19.37 -6.52
N ASP A 304 0.87 19.48 -6.37
CA ASP A 304 0.21 20.43 -5.46
C ASP A 304 0.61 20.19 -3.99
N GLY A 305 0.89 18.93 -3.61
CA GLY A 305 1.35 18.58 -2.27
C GLY A 305 2.82 18.92 -1.98
N ILE A 306 3.61 19.30 -2.99
CA ILE A 306 5.04 19.58 -2.84
C ILE A 306 5.27 21.09 -2.72
N PHE A 307 5.81 21.50 -1.57
CA PHE A 307 6.27 22.88 -1.41
C PHE A 307 7.50 23.15 -2.30
N GLN A 308 7.31 23.92 -3.37
CA GLN A 308 8.40 24.43 -4.22
C GLN A 308 8.40 25.96 -4.21
N PRO A 309 9.30 26.62 -3.46
CA PRO A 309 9.45 28.06 -3.55
C PRO A 309 9.99 28.42 -4.95
N GLN A 310 9.22 29.18 -5.72
CA GLN A 310 9.64 29.67 -7.03
C GLN A 310 10.45 30.97 -6.87
N ILE A 311 11.65 31.01 -7.45
CA ILE A 311 12.41 32.26 -7.61
C ILE A 311 11.83 32.94 -8.85
N THR A 312 10.98 33.95 -8.63
CA THR A 312 10.26 34.65 -9.70
C THR A 312 10.80 36.05 -9.95
N THR A 313 11.63 36.56 -9.03
CA THR A 313 12.14 37.94 -9.08
C THR A 313 13.66 38.03 -9.02
N PHE A 314 14.21 39.11 -9.58
CA PHE A 314 15.64 39.43 -9.47
C PHE A 314 16.11 39.56 -8.02
N LYS A 315 15.25 40.09 -7.14
CA LYS A 315 15.54 40.21 -5.70
C LYS A 315 15.71 38.86 -5.02
N GLU A 316 14.84 37.89 -5.34
CA GLU A 316 14.95 36.52 -4.83
C GLU A 316 16.21 35.82 -5.33
N LEU A 317 16.55 36.01 -6.61
CA LEU A 317 17.78 35.46 -7.18
C LEU A 317 19.03 36.05 -6.50
N TYR A 318 19.06 37.38 -6.30
CA TYR A 318 20.13 38.04 -5.57
C TYR A 318 20.24 37.49 -4.13
N ASN A 319 19.11 37.37 -3.43
CA ASN A 319 19.08 36.83 -2.07
C ASN A 319 19.59 35.39 -2.01
N HIS A 320 19.22 34.54 -2.97
CA HIS A 320 19.70 33.17 -3.07
C HIS A 320 21.23 33.10 -3.17
N TYR A 321 21.83 33.80 -4.13
CA TYR A 321 23.30 33.82 -4.28
C TYR A 321 24.00 34.45 -3.07
N ARG A 322 23.45 35.54 -2.53
CA ARG A 322 23.96 36.17 -1.30
C ARG A 322 23.97 35.17 -0.15
N ASN A 323 22.88 34.43 0.05
CA ASN A 323 22.75 33.45 1.12
C ASN A 323 23.75 32.31 0.94
N ILE A 324 23.93 31.80 -0.28
CA ILE A 324 24.95 30.77 -0.57
C ILE A 324 26.35 31.27 -0.20
N ILE A 325 26.71 32.47 -0.64
CA ILE A 325 28.05 33.02 -0.42
C ILE A 325 28.28 33.27 1.07
N ILE A 326 27.41 34.04 1.74
CA ILE A 326 27.59 34.38 3.15
C ILE A 326 27.47 33.13 4.02
N GLY A 327 26.50 32.25 3.76
CA GLY A 327 26.27 31.04 4.55
C GLY A 327 27.46 30.08 4.53
N LYS A 328 28.18 30.01 3.40
CA LYS A 328 29.37 29.16 3.25
C LYS A 328 30.57 29.67 4.06
N PHE A 329 30.75 30.98 4.18
CA PHE A 329 31.91 31.58 4.87
C PHE A 329 31.61 31.98 6.32
N ASN A 330 30.39 32.43 6.61
CA ASN A 330 29.99 32.97 7.90
C ASN A 330 28.48 32.73 8.15
N PRO A 331 28.08 31.51 8.53
CA PRO A 331 26.68 31.16 8.74
C PRO A 331 26.03 31.99 9.86
N MET A 332 26.80 32.39 10.89
CA MET A 332 26.29 33.26 11.96
C MET A 332 25.87 34.64 11.42
N SER A 333 26.67 35.25 10.54
CA SER A 333 26.33 36.53 9.91
C SER A 333 25.10 36.39 9.04
N LEU A 334 25.00 35.32 8.26
CA LEU A 334 23.80 35.04 7.48
C LEU A 334 22.57 34.90 8.39
N ALA A 335 22.66 34.15 9.49
CA ALA A 335 21.55 34.00 10.44
C ALA A 335 21.07 35.34 10.99
N LYS A 336 21.98 36.26 11.33
CA LYS A 336 21.62 37.63 11.77
C LYS A 336 20.87 38.40 10.68
N ILE A 337 21.33 38.33 9.44
CA ILE A 337 20.68 39.02 8.31
C ILE A 337 19.29 38.44 8.06
N LEU A 338 19.17 37.12 7.97
CA LEU A 338 17.89 36.43 7.76
C LEU A 338 16.91 36.71 8.90
N PHE A 339 17.39 36.79 10.15
CA PHE A 339 16.55 37.18 11.29
C PHE A 339 16.02 38.61 11.11
N LYS A 340 16.90 39.58 10.82
CA LYS A 340 16.51 40.97 10.62
C LYS A 340 15.54 41.15 9.46
N GLU A 341 15.74 40.42 8.36
CA GLU A 341 14.82 40.42 7.21
C GLU A 341 13.44 39.86 7.57
N LYS A 342 13.38 38.88 8.47
CA LYS A 342 12.13 38.23 8.88
C LYS A 342 11.33 39.05 9.90
N PHE A 343 11.99 39.69 10.86
CA PHE A 343 11.36 40.35 12.00
C PHE A 343 11.45 41.89 11.99
N GLY A 344 12.32 42.46 11.14
CA GLY A 344 12.53 43.91 11.05
C GLY A 344 13.51 44.49 12.08
N TYR A 345 13.97 43.69 13.06
CA TYR A 345 14.95 44.10 14.07
C TYR A 345 16.05 43.05 14.25
N SER A 346 17.16 43.45 14.89
CA SER A 346 18.32 42.59 15.09
C SER A 346 18.07 41.52 16.16
N ILE A 347 18.65 40.32 16.01
CA ILE A 347 18.55 39.24 17.00
C ILE A 347 19.03 39.67 18.40
N GLU A 348 19.91 40.67 18.49
CA GLU A 348 20.37 41.28 19.74
C GLU A 348 19.26 42.00 20.52
N ASN A 349 18.21 42.44 19.84
CA ASN A 349 17.04 43.09 20.43
C ASN A 349 15.90 42.11 20.73
N GLU A 350 16.04 40.83 20.34
CA GLU A 350 15.11 39.77 20.69
C GLU A 350 15.13 39.54 22.22
N PRO A 351 13.98 39.34 22.88
CA PRO A 351 13.94 39.07 24.31
C PRO A 351 14.89 37.94 24.72
N ILE A 352 15.65 38.16 25.80
CA ILE A 352 16.75 37.27 26.21
C ILE A 352 16.30 35.82 26.49
N ASN A 353 15.05 35.65 26.93
CA ASN A 353 14.45 34.36 27.25
C ASN A 353 13.63 33.77 26.08
N SER A 354 13.58 34.43 24.92
CA SER A 354 12.84 33.88 23.79
C SER A 354 13.53 32.65 23.22
N LEU A 355 12.73 31.69 22.77
CA LEU A 355 13.23 30.50 22.09
C LEU A 355 14.11 30.86 20.89
N ASN A 356 13.74 31.86 20.07
CA ASN A 356 14.56 32.30 18.94
C ASN A 356 15.97 32.74 19.38
N ARG A 357 16.07 33.54 20.45
CA ARG A 357 17.36 33.99 21.01
C ARG A 357 18.19 32.81 21.54
N LYS A 358 17.55 31.88 22.22
CA LYS A 358 18.19 30.69 22.79
C LYS A 358 18.71 29.75 21.70
N LEU A 359 17.91 29.47 20.67
CA LEU A 359 18.32 28.65 19.53
C LEU A 359 19.50 29.26 18.77
N PHE A 360 19.49 30.58 18.55
CA PHE A 360 20.62 31.28 17.96
C PHE A 360 21.90 31.06 18.77
N ASN A 361 21.82 31.18 20.10
CA ASN A 361 22.98 31.00 20.95
C ASN A 361 23.50 29.56 20.97
N LEU A 362 22.59 28.57 21.02
CA LEU A 362 22.95 27.16 20.94
C LEU A 362 23.65 26.84 19.61
N ALA A 363 23.14 27.35 18.50
CA ALA A 363 23.68 27.07 17.17
C ALA A 363 25.09 27.64 16.93
N PHE A 364 25.42 28.80 17.50
CA PHE A 364 26.63 29.55 17.15
C PHE A 364 27.64 29.74 18.28
N PHE A 365 27.25 29.59 19.55
CA PHE A 365 28.15 29.74 20.69
C PHE A 365 28.35 28.45 21.48
N ASN A 366 27.40 27.52 21.42
CA ASN A 366 27.47 26.22 22.10
C ASN A 366 27.18 25.05 21.12
N PRO A 367 27.88 24.94 19.98
CA PRO A 367 27.60 23.88 19.02
C PRO A 367 27.83 22.51 19.65
N VAL A 368 26.90 21.59 19.43
CA VAL A 368 26.99 20.20 19.90
C VAL A 368 27.15 19.28 18.71
N ASP A 369 28.25 18.54 18.67
CA ASP A 369 28.63 17.67 17.53
C ASP A 369 27.55 16.64 17.16
N ILE A 370 26.69 16.25 18.11
CA ILE A 370 25.63 15.27 17.87
C ILE A 370 24.48 15.81 16.99
N TRP A 371 24.34 17.13 16.82
CA TRP A 371 23.21 17.74 16.10
C TRP A 371 23.08 17.25 14.65
N THR A 372 24.20 17.05 13.96
CA THR A 372 24.22 16.48 12.60
C THR A 372 23.59 15.09 12.57
N THR A 373 23.94 14.24 13.54
CA THR A 373 23.38 12.87 13.63
C THR A 373 21.89 12.90 13.96
N LEU A 374 21.46 13.82 14.83
CA LEU A 374 20.05 13.92 15.23
C LEU A 374 19.15 14.50 14.14
N ALA A 375 19.69 15.41 13.32
CA ALA A 375 18.97 16.02 12.21
C ALA A 375 18.87 15.12 10.96
N ASP A 376 19.81 14.18 10.78
CA ASP A 376 19.78 13.20 9.70
C ASP A 376 18.71 12.14 9.95
N LYS A 377 17.64 12.17 9.14
CA LYS A 377 16.48 11.27 9.26
C LYS A 377 16.82 9.77 9.10
N LEU A 378 18.00 9.44 8.57
CA LEU A 378 18.52 8.07 8.51
C LEU A 378 19.45 7.78 9.70
N ALA A 379 20.44 8.63 9.97
CA ALA A 379 21.42 8.38 11.04
C ALA A 379 20.80 8.42 12.45
N VAL A 380 19.81 9.30 12.68
CA VAL A 380 19.11 9.43 13.96
C VAL A 380 18.47 8.12 14.41
N ARG A 381 18.11 7.22 13.47
CA ARG A 381 17.50 5.93 13.78
C ARG A 381 18.42 5.05 14.63
N LYS A 382 19.74 5.14 14.45
CA LYS A 382 20.71 4.42 15.31
C LYS A 382 20.71 4.99 16.74
N PHE A 383 20.61 6.32 16.87
CA PHE A 383 20.48 6.98 18.16
C PHE A 383 19.17 6.57 18.87
N VAL A 384 18.04 6.61 18.17
CA VAL A 384 16.73 6.19 18.70
C VAL A 384 16.76 4.73 19.19
N LYS A 385 17.38 3.82 18.42
CA LYS A 385 17.60 2.43 18.85
C LYS A 385 18.45 2.33 20.11
N SER A 386 19.54 3.10 20.20
CA SER A 386 20.43 3.10 21.37
C SER A 386 19.76 3.59 22.66
N LYS A 387 18.70 4.40 22.53
CA LYS A 387 17.87 4.87 23.65
C LYS A 387 16.71 3.91 23.99
N GLY A 388 16.69 2.71 23.38
CA GLY A 388 15.70 1.68 23.66
C GLY A 388 14.32 1.96 23.06
N CYS A 389 14.25 2.74 21.97
CA CYS A 389 13.01 3.11 21.28
C CYS A 389 13.00 2.55 19.85
N ALA A 390 13.51 1.33 19.64
CA ALA A 390 13.57 0.74 18.30
C ALA A 390 12.19 0.41 17.71
N ASP A 391 11.21 0.15 18.58
CA ASP A 391 9.83 -0.26 18.30
C ASP A 391 8.96 0.84 17.67
N ILE A 392 9.36 2.11 17.80
CA ILE A 392 8.63 3.26 17.25
C ILE A 392 9.16 3.70 15.87
N LEU A 393 10.18 3.03 15.32
CA LEU A 393 10.76 3.38 14.03
C LEU A 393 9.94 2.77 12.89
N LEU A 394 9.58 3.61 11.91
CA LEU A 394 9.00 3.14 10.65
C LEU A 394 9.96 2.22 9.88
N THR A 395 9.41 1.37 9.03
CA THR A 395 10.23 0.54 8.14
C THR A 395 10.86 1.41 7.05
N VAL A 396 12.19 1.39 6.94
CA VAL A 396 12.91 1.96 5.78
C VAL A 396 13.11 0.83 4.77
N TYR A 397 12.53 0.96 3.59
CA TYR A 397 12.64 -0.06 2.55
C TYR A 397 13.99 0.03 1.82
N LYS A 398 14.38 1.24 1.41
CA LYS A 398 15.60 1.47 0.63
C LYS A 398 15.98 2.95 0.64
N TYR A 399 17.25 3.24 0.36
CA TYR A 399 17.76 4.59 0.17
C TYR A 399 18.78 4.62 -0.97
N TRP A 400 18.95 5.81 -1.57
CA TRP A 400 19.76 6.03 -2.76
C TRP A 400 20.48 7.38 -2.66
N ASP A 401 21.75 7.43 -3.06
CA ASP A 401 22.49 8.68 -3.32
C ASP A 401 22.44 9.10 -4.80
N ASN A 402 21.84 8.27 -5.66
CA ASN A 402 21.54 8.59 -7.05
C ASN A 402 20.08 8.25 -7.37
N VAL A 403 19.33 9.25 -7.79
CA VAL A 403 17.88 9.13 -8.07
C VAL A 403 17.57 8.39 -9.37
N GLY A 404 18.49 8.37 -10.33
CA GLY A 404 18.30 7.66 -11.61
C GLY A 404 18.34 6.13 -11.50
N VAL A 405 18.55 5.60 -10.28
CA VAL A 405 18.55 4.16 -9.99
C VAL A 405 17.46 3.77 -8.97
N ILE A 406 16.46 4.63 -8.76
CA ILE A 406 15.31 4.29 -7.91
C ILE A 406 14.51 3.16 -8.57
N ASP A 407 14.66 1.96 -8.03
CA ASP A 407 13.93 0.78 -8.48
C ASP A 407 12.57 0.66 -7.76
N PHE A 408 11.55 1.29 -8.34
CA PHE A 408 10.17 1.21 -7.90
C PHE A 408 9.59 -0.22 -7.90
N SER A 409 10.16 -1.16 -8.67
CA SER A 409 9.64 -2.53 -8.72
C SER A 409 9.85 -3.26 -7.38
N SER A 410 10.95 -2.93 -6.69
CA SER A 410 11.31 -3.47 -5.37
C SER A 410 10.52 -2.89 -4.19
N LEU A 411 9.77 -1.80 -4.40
CA LEU A 411 9.00 -1.11 -3.36
C LEU A 411 7.58 -1.69 -3.20
N PRO A 412 6.96 -1.57 -2.01
CA PRO A 412 5.54 -1.89 -1.82
C PRO A 412 4.61 -1.01 -2.68
N ASN A 413 3.31 -1.30 -2.67
CA ASN A 413 2.35 -0.54 -3.48
C ASN A 413 2.27 0.94 -3.08
N SER A 414 2.41 1.24 -1.78
CA SER A 414 2.43 2.58 -1.22
C SER A 414 3.65 2.78 -0.30
N PHE A 415 4.20 4.00 -0.28
CA PHE A 415 5.36 4.39 0.51
C PHE A 415 5.52 5.92 0.55
N VAL A 416 6.39 6.41 1.42
CA VAL A 416 6.82 7.82 1.45
C VAL A 416 8.23 7.91 0.90
N LEU A 417 8.46 8.78 -0.09
CA LEU A 417 9.81 9.20 -0.47
C LEU A 417 10.13 10.52 0.23
N LYS A 418 11.36 10.66 0.75
CA LYS A 418 11.87 11.94 1.25
C LYS A 418 13.40 11.95 1.29
N CYS A 419 13.99 13.13 1.35
CA CYS A 419 15.42 13.29 1.62
C CYS A 419 15.72 13.17 3.12
N ASN A 420 16.92 12.73 3.48
CA ASN A 420 17.35 12.61 4.88
C ASN A 420 17.84 13.93 5.51
N HIS A 421 18.33 14.85 4.67
CA HIS A 421 19.11 16.02 5.07
C HIS A 421 18.33 17.33 5.00
N ASP A 422 17.07 17.33 4.53
CA ASP A 422 16.31 18.56 4.25
C ASP A 422 14.91 18.60 4.90
N ASN A 423 14.12 19.60 4.48
CA ASN A 423 12.68 19.68 4.65
C ASN A 423 11.95 19.86 3.30
N GLY A 424 10.64 19.59 3.29
CA GLY A 424 9.79 19.84 2.11
C GLY A 424 10.13 18.98 0.90
N SER A 425 10.73 17.81 1.12
CA SER A 425 11.03 16.81 0.09
C SER A 425 10.13 15.58 0.17
N THR A 426 9.10 15.61 1.00
CA THR A 426 8.19 14.47 1.20
C THR A 426 7.26 14.31 0.01
N ILE A 427 7.26 13.13 -0.61
CA ILE A 427 6.27 12.71 -1.61
C ILE A 427 5.55 11.47 -1.08
N LEU A 428 4.23 11.58 -0.92
CA LEU A 428 3.37 10.45 -0.56
C LEU A 428 3.01 9.67 -1.83
N VAL A 429 3.33 8.39 -1.86
CA VAL A 429 2.98 7.48 -2.97
C VAL A 429 1.93 6.50 -2.45
N TYR A 430 0.67 6.70 -2.85
CA TYR A 430 -0.44 5.80 -2.52
C TYR A 430 -0.54 4.62 -3.51
N ASP A 431 -0.05 4.82 -4.72
CA ASP A 431 0.02 3.80 -5.76
C ASP A 431 1.26 3.99 -6.64
N LYS A 432 2.20 3.05 -6.51
CA LYS A 432 3.47 3.05 -7.25
C LYS A 432 3.34 2.93 -8.76
N PHE A 433 2.20 2.44 -9.27
CA PHE A 433 1.98 2.32 -10.72
C PHE A 433 1.50 3.63 -11.35
N SER A 434 1.18 4.61 -10.52
CA SER A 434 0.59 5.89 -10.92
C SER A 434 1.55 7.07 -10.78
N VAL A 435 2.82 6.79 -10.45
CA VAL A 435 3.83 7.82 -10.22
C VAL A 435 4.46 8.29 -11.53
N ASP A 436 4.67 9.60 -11.64
CA ASP A 436 5.56 10.18 -12.64
C ASP A 436 7.02 10.03 -12.18
N LYS A 437 7.67 8.98 -12.69
CA LYS A 437 9.06 8.69 -12.39
C LYS A 437 10.00 9.82 -12.82
N SER A 438 9.75 10.42 -13.98
CA SER A 438 10.61 11.50 -14.49
C SER A 438 10.55 12.70 -13.57
N PHE A 439 9.35 13.10 -13.15
CA PHE A 439 9.17 14.17 -12.19
C PHE A 439 9.85 13.88 -10.86
N ILE A 440 9.67 12.67 -10.30
CA ILE A 440 10.30 12.26 -9.03
C ILE A 440 11.82 12.34 -9.14
N GLU A 441 12.40 11.78 -10.21
CA GLU A 441 13.83 11.79 -10.44
C GLU A 441 14.36 13.23 -10.57
N ASP A 442 13.73 14.08 -11.37
CA ASP A 442 14.15 15.48 -11.53
C ASP A 442 14.01 16.29 -10.24
N PHE A 443 12.91 16.09 -9.50
CA PHE A 443 12.67 16.72 -8.22
C PHE A 443 13.78 16.41 -7.22
N TYR A 444 14.08 15.12 -7.02
CA TYR A 444 15.09 14.73 -6.06
C TYR A 444 16.52 14.97 -6.55
N ARG A 445 16.79 14.92 -7.86
CA ARG A 445 18.09 15.32 -8.43
C ARG A 445 18.43 16.75 -8.03
N ARG A 446 17.45 17.65 -8.14
CA ARG A 446 17.60 19.04 -7.68
C ARG A 446 17.82 19.10 -6.17
N LYS A 447 16.98 18.44 -5.37
CA LYS A 447 17.10 18.44 -3.90
C LYS A 447 18.46 17.95 -3.41
N LEU A 448 18.95 16.83 -3.93
CA LEU A 448 20.27 16.27 -3.56
C LEU A 448 21.45 17.17 -3.95
N SER A 449 21.29 18.04 -4.96
CA SER A 449 22.34 18.97 -5.40
C SER A 449 22.42 20.24 -4.54
N LEU A 450 21.37 20.55 -3.76
CA LEU A 450 21.31 21.75 -2.94
C LEU A 450 22.02 21.52 -1.60
N PRO A 451 22.91 22.43 -1.18
CA PRO A 451 23.57 22.32 0.12
C PRO A 451 22.63 22.82 1.23
N PHE A 452 21.65 21.99 1.59
CA PHE A 452 20.69 22.30 2.66
C PHE A 452 21.42 22.69 3.95
N GLY A 453 20.96 23.75 4.61
CA GLY A 453 21.64 24.35 5.77
C GLY A 453 22.53 25.55 5.44
N ILE A 454 23.11 25.65 4.24
CA ILE A 454 23.91 26.85 3.85
C ILE A 454 22.97 28.06 3.75
N GLU A 455 21.95 27.96 2.91
CA GLU A 455 21.05 29.08 2.62
C GLU A 455 20.14 29.46 3.81
N THR A 456 19.91 28.52 4.72
CA THR A 456 19.06 28.71 5.91
C THR A 456 19.87 29.06 7.17
N ALA A 457 21.20 29.07 7.08
CA ALA A 457 22.13 29.28 8.19
C ALA A 457 21.99 28.24 9.32
N GLU A 458 21.88 26.97 8.95
CA GLU A 458 21.75 25.83 9.86
C GLU A 458 22.94 24.88 9.68
N PRO A 459 24.09 25.16 10.35
CA PRO A 459 25.36 24.49 10.05
C PRO A 459 25.34 22.98 10.33
N HIS A 460 24.47 22.50 11.22
CA HIS A 460 24.38 21.09 11.58
C HIS A 460 23.91 20.18 10.42
N TYR A 461 23.19 20.72 9.43
CA TYR A 461 22.82 19.97 8.23
C TYR A 461 23.98 19.75 7.26
N LEU A 462 25.05 20.56 7.34
CA LEU A 462 26.19 20.50 6.41
C LEU A 462 27.01 19.21 6.52
N GLY A 463 26.95 18.55 7.68
CA GLY A 463 27.63 17.27 7.91
C GLY A 463 26.85 16.06 7.41
N ILE A 464 25.64 16.23 6.87
CA ILE A 464 24.78 15.13 6.46
C ILE A 464 25.05 14.79 4.99
N LYS A 465 25.42 13.53 4.69
CA LYS A 465 25.47 13.05 3.32
C LYS A 465 24.04 12.94 2.76
N PRO A 466 23.70 13.61 1.64
CA PRO A 466 22.37 13.55 1.06
C PRO A 466 22.00 12.17 0.51
N PHE A 467 20.82 11.69 0.89
CA PHE A 467 20.16 10.50 0.34
C PHE A 467 18.66 10.77 0.17
N VAL A 468 18.05 10.13 -0.82
CA VAL A 468 16.59 9.91 -0.87
C VAL A 468 16.32 8.54 -0.30
N PHE A 469 15.24 8.38 0.46
CA PHE A 469 14.83 7.08 0.96
C PHE A 469 13.33 6.87 0.89
N ALA A 470 12.95 5.60 0.74
CA ALA A 470 11.58 5.13 0.81
C ALA A 470 11.32 4.51 2.18
N GLU A 471 10.29 4.97 2.87
CA GLU A 471 9.82 4.38 4.12
C GLU A 471 8.32 4.09 4.11
N GLU A 472 7.88 3.37 5.14
CA GLU A 472 6.48 3.04 5.40
C GLU A 472 5.58 4.29 5.41
N LEU A 473 4.44 4.19 4.72
CA LEU A 473 3.42 5.23 4.68
C LEU A 473 2.37 4.94 5.76
N LEU A 474 2.23 5.87 6.70
CA LEU A 474 1.11 5.88 7.64
C LEU A 474 -0.02 6.74 7.05
N GLU A 475 -1.17 6.13 6.83
CA GLU A 475 -2.38 6.84 6.42
C GLU A 475 -3.01 7.59 7.60
N ASN A 476 -3.98 8.44 7.31
CA ASN A 476 -4.74 9.11 8.36
C ASN A 476 -5.66 8.10 9.07
N ASP A 477 -5.50 7.93 10.39
CA ASP A 477 -6.39 7.13 11.25
C ASP A 477 -7.36 8.00 12.08
N LYS A 478 -7.32 9.34 11.93
CA LYS A 478 -8.10 10.28 12.73
C LYS A 478 -9.22 10.89 11.89
N GLN A 479 -10.47 10.64 12.29
CA GLN A 479 -11.65 11.19 11.60
C GLN A 479 -11.72 12.73 11.60
N PHE A 480 -11.01 13.38 12.52
CA PHE A 480 -11.08 14.83 12.71
C PHE A 480 -10.00 15.62 11.96
N SER A 481 -9.19 14.93 11.16
CA SER A 481 -8.12 15.53 10.36
C SER A 481 -8.27 15.03 8.93
N SER A 482 -7.96 15.86 7.93
CA SER A 482 -7.85 15.36 6.54
C SER A 482 -6.61 14.51 6.30
N GLY A 483 -5.54 14.68 7.10
CA GLY A 483 -4.27 13.95 6.98
C GLY A 483 -3.70 13.49 8.32
N LEU A 484 -2.54 12.81 8.31
CA LEU A 484 -1.90 12.29 9.51
C LEU A 484 -1.59 13.40 10.53
N VAL A 485 -2.06 13.23 11.77
CA VAL A 485 -1.86 14.22 12.84
C VAL A 485 -0.44 14.14 13.40
N SER A 486 0.25 15.28 13.46
CA SER A 486 1.62 15.38 13.98
C SER A 486 1.64 16.01 15.38
N TYR A 487 2.36 15.37 16.30
CA TYR A 487 2.57 15.84 17.68
C TYR A 487 4.03 16.28 17.85
N LYS A 488 4.24 17.59 17.99
CA LYS A 488 5.58 18.20 18.05
C LYS A 488 5.86 18.69 19.46
N PHE A 489 6.66 17.94 20.21
CA PHE A 489 6.96 18.21 21.62
C PHE A 489 8.18 19.12 21.73
N PHE A 490 8.03 20.27 22.40
CA PHE A 490 9.14 21.19 22.66
C PHE A 490 9.85 20.78 23.95
N SER A 491 10.92 19.99 23.82
CA SER A 491 11.64 19.44 24.95
C SER A 491 12.83 20.30 25.35
N VAL A 492 12.95 20.52 26.66
CA VAL A 492 14.09 21.18 27.31
C VAL A 492 14.63 20.22 28.35
N HIS A 493 15.87 19.73 28.16
CA HIS A 493 16.49 18.72 29.03
C HIS A 493 15.58 17.51 29.33
N GLY A 494 14.97 16.95 28.29
CA GLY A 494 14.06 15.79 28.40
C GLY A 494 12.62 16.12 28.80
N LYS A 495 12.31 17.37 29.19
CA LYS A 495 10.97 17.74 29.64
C LYS A 495 10.25 18.57 28.58
N ALA A 496 9.15 18.03 28.05
CA ALA A 496 8.27 18.75 27.15
C ALA A 496 7.02 19.27 27.86
N LYS A 497 7.01 20.56 28.20
CA LYS A 497 5.83 21.23 28.78
C LYS A 497 4.74 21.50 27.74
N PHE A 498 5.14 21.79 26.51
CA PHE A 498 4.23 22.15 25.43
C PHE A 498 4.34 21.18 24.26
N CYS A 499 3.19 20.84 23.67
CA CYS A 499 3.06 20.10 22.43
C CYS A 499 2.30 20.95 21.42
N GLN A 500 2.87 21.13 20.22
CA GLN A 500 2.12 21.62 19.08
C GLN A 500 1.47 20.44 18.37
N VAL A 501 0.15 20.49 18.19
CA VAL A 501 -0.60 19.54 17.39
C VAL A 501 -0.86 20.17 16.02
N ILE A 502 -0.54 19.44 14.96
CA ILE A 502 -0.81 19.85 13.57
C ILE A 502 -1.75 18.82 12.93
N TYR A 503 -2.84 19.32 12.33
CA TYR A 503 -3.89 18.52 11.70
C TYR A 503 -4.40 19.21 10.43
N ASP A 504 -5.24 18.52 9.66
CA ASP A 504 -5.66 18.91 8.31
C ASP A 504 -4.49 19.10 7.33
N THR A 505 -3.61 18.10 7.30
CA THR A 505 -2.29 18.20 6.65
C THR A 505 -2.28 17.82 5.17
N GLU A 506 -3.42 17.57 4.53
CA GLU A 506 -3.46 17.28 3.08
C GLU A 506 -2.97 18.47 2.25
N CYS A 507 -3.24 19.70 2.71
CA CYS A 507 -2.78 20.93 2.07
C CYS A 507 -1.98 21.77 3.07
N TYR A 508 -0.75 22.12 2.71
CA TYR A 508 0.17 22.83 3.60
C TYR A 508 -0.33 24.21 4.04
N ASP A 509 -1.03 24.94 3.16
CA ASP A 509 -1.54 26.28 3.47
C ASP A 509 -2.82 26.27 4.30
N GLU A 510 -3.56 25.16 4.28
CA GLU A 510 -4.83 24.98 4.99
C GLU A 510 -4.67 24.36 6.37
N GLN A 511 -3.54 23.66 6.59
CA GLN A 511 -3.23 22.97 7.85
C GLN A 511 -3.45 23.88 9.06
N LYS A 512 -3.98 23.28 10.13
CA LYS A 512 -4.26 23.94 11.39
C LYS A 512 -3.26 23.52 12.44
N SER A 513 -2.98 24.42 13.38
CA SER A 513 -2.16 24.07 14.54
C SER A 513 -2.73 24.62 15.83
N GLN A 514 -2.42 23.93 16.93
CA GLN A 514 -2.81 24.28 18.29
C GLN A 514 -1.70 23.92 19.27
N ILE A 515 -1.63 24.64 20.38
CA ILE A 515 -0.69 24.37 21.47
C ILE A 515 -1.44 23.73 22.63
N TYR A 516 -0.87 22.67 23.20
CA TYR A 516 -1.35 22.02 24.41
C TYR A 516 -0.25 22.00 25.46
N GLU A 517 -0.60 22.30 26.70
CA GLU A 517 0.20 21.91 27.86
C GLU A 517 0.06 20.39 28.05
N THR A 518 1.20 19.70 28.13
CA THR A 518 1.25 18.23 28.15
C THR A 518 0.71 17.65 29.46
N ASN A 519 0.88 18.37 30.57
CA ASN A 519 0.30 18.01 31.84
C ASN A 519 -1.20 18.30 31.85
N GLY A 520 -2.02 17.25 31.87
CA GLY A 520 -3.48 17.36 31.82
C GLY A 520 -4.07 17.66 30.43
N TRP A 521 -3.23 17.72 29.39
CA TRP A 521 -3.64 17.96 27.99
C TRP A 521 -4.55 19.18 27.82
N ILE A 522 -4.08 20.34 28.27
CA ILE A 522 -4.85 21.58 28.32
C ILE A 522 -4.53 22.43 27.09
N GLN A 523 -5.53 22.79 26.30
CA GLN A 523 -5.35 23.66 25.14
C GLN A 523 -4.96 25.09 25.59
N CYS A 524 -3.94 25.66 24.94
CA CYS A 524 -3.46 27.03 25.17
C CYS A 524 -3.77 27.92 23.94
N PRO A 525 -4.99 28.50 23.85
CA PRO A 525 -5.37 29.35 22.71
C PRO A 525 -4.60 30.68 22.71
N GLY A 526 -4.45 31.28 21.52
CA GLY A 526 -3.76 32.57 21.33
C GLY A 526 -2.24 32.46 21.20
N TYR A 527 -1.70 31.24 21.24
CA TYR A 527 -0.27 30.99 21.06
C TYR A 527 0.11 30.73 19.61
N ILE A 528 -0.84 30.40 18.73
CA ILE A 528 -0.63 30.27 17.29
C ILE A 528 -1.10 31.54 16.59
N LEU A 529 -0.22 32.19 15.82
CA LEU A 529 -0.50 33.45 15.13
C LEU A 529 -1.07 33.26 13.71
N LYS A 530 -0.88 32.09 13.09
CA LYS A 530 -1.40 31.77 11.75
C LYS A 530 -2.07 30.40 11.77
N ASN A 531 -3.28 30.32 11.22
CA ASN A 531 -4.06 29.07 11.11
C ASN A 531 -4.27 28.35 12.46
N GLU A 532 -4.58 29.10 13.53
CA GLU A 532 -4.93 28.50 14.81
C GLU A 532 -6.22 27.68 14.68
N GLY A 533 -6.15 26.41 15.07
CA GLY A 533 -7.29 25.52 15.09
C GLY A 533 -8.32 25.92 16.15
N ARG A 534 -9.61 25.68 15.88
CA ARG A 534 -10.70 26.00 16.83
C ARG A 534 -11.36 24.78 17.47
N MET A 535 -11.07 23.59 16.97
CA MET A 535 -11.69 22.37 17.46
C MET A 535 -11.00 21.85 18.72
N LYS A 536 -11.71 21.09 19.53
CA LYS A 536 -11.10 20.42 20.69
C LYS A 536 -10.46 19.11 20.21
N ILE A 537 -9.13 19.04 20.23
CA ILE A 537 -8.41 17.83 19.84
C ILE A 537 -8.37 16.86 21.04
N PRO A 538 -8.80 15.60 20.88
CA PRO A 538 -8.73 14.62 21.95
C PRO A 538 -7.29 14.36 22.37
N GLN A 539 -7.11 14.01 23.64
CA GLN A 539 -5.82 13.55 24.15
C GLN A 539 -5.41 12.27 23.40
N PRO A 540 -4.14 12.17 22.93
CA PRO A 540 -3.63 10.93 22.37
C PRO A 540 -3.69 9.81 23.40
N THR A 541 -4.20 8.65 22.99
CA THR A 541 -4.23 7.44 23.83
C THR A 541 -2.83 7.03 24.30
N SER A 542 -1.82 7.38 23.51
CA SER A 542 -0.41 7.07 23.71
C SER A 542 0.40 8.22 24.34
N LEU A 543 -0.23 9.29 24.85
CA LEU A 543 0.46 10.48 25.35
C LEU A 543 1.56 10.15 26.38
N MET A 544 1.29 9.27 27.34
CA MET A 544 2.29 8.89 28.35
C MET A 544 3.51 8.24 27.72
N LYS A 545 3.31 7.38 26.72
CA LYS A 545 4.41 6.75 25.97
C LYS A 545 5.17 7.78 25.15
N MET A 546 4.48 8.73 24.53
CA MET A 546 5.12 9.84 23.81
C MET A 546 6.02 10.67 24.73
N LEU A 547 5.56 11.03 25.93
CA LEU A 547 6.34 11.79 26.90
C LEU A 547 7.57 11.02 27.38
N GLU A 548 7.44 9.71 27.63
CA GLU A 548 8.57 8.83 27.96
C GLU A 548 9.62 8.81 26.83
N VAL A 549 9.16 8.69 25.57
CA VAL A 549 10.04 8.73 24.40
C VAL A 549 10.76 10.07 24.30
N VAL A 550 10.04 11.18 24.48
CA VAL A 550 10.63 12.53 24.46
C VAL A 550 11.73 12.65 25.51
N GLU A 551 11.48 12.21 26.74
CA GLU A 551 12.45 12.25 27.83
C GLU A 551 13.71 11.45 27.50
N ARG A 552 13.54 10.21 27.04
CA ARG A 552 14.66 9.33 26.67
C ARG A 552 15.51 9.90 25.54
N LEU A 553 14.87 10.50 24.53
CA LEU A 553 15.57 11.00 23.34
C LEU A 553 16.25 12.37 23.56
N SER A 554 15.82 13.16 24.54
CA SER A 554 16.25 14.56 24.66
C SER A 554 16.77 14.99 26.04
N SER A 555 16.90 14.08 27.02
CA SER A 555 17.44 14.36 28.36
C SER A 555 18.84 14.99 28.36
N GLU A 556 19.70 14.56 27.44
CA GLU A 556 21.08 15.04 27.30
C GLU A 556 21.20 16.25 26.34
N ILE A 557 20.09 16.83 25.90
CA ILE A 557 20.06 17.92 24.92
C ILE A 557 19.39 19.14 25.55
N SER A 558 20.02 20.32 25.46
CA SER A 558 19.46 21.56 26.02
C SER A 558 18.08 21.89 25.47
N PHE A 559 17.91 21.75 24.15
CA PHE A 559 16.62 21.88 23.50
C PHE A 559 16.54 20.95 22.30
N CYS A 560 15.40 20.29 22.14
CA CYS A 560 15.04 19.58 20.92
C CYS A 560 13.53 19.58 20.76
N ARG A 561 13.03 19.86 19.55
CA ARG A 561 11.67 19.49 19.20
C ARG A 561 11.67 18.02 18.77
N VAL A 562 10.85 17.19 19.42
CA VAL A 562 10.70 15.77 19.08
C VAL A 562 9.34 15.59 18.43
N ASP A 563 9.34 15.14 17.18
CA ASP A 563 8.14 15.02 16.37
C ASP A 563 7.71 13.55 16.32
N LEU A 564 6.48 13.30 16.75
CA LEU A 564 5.90 11.96 16.86
C LEU A 564 4.54 11.90 16.14
N TYR A 565 4.14 10.68 15.79
CA TYR A 565 2.79 10.34 15.34
C TYR A 565 2.14 9.35 16.32
N GLU A 566 0.82 9.39 16.41
CA GLU A 566 0.02 8.27 16.94
C GLU A 566 -0.75 7.65 15.78
N TYR A 567 -0.59 6.35 15.56
CA TYR A 567 -1.34 5.61 14.55
C TYR A 567 -1.85 4.30 15.14
N HIS A 568 -3.17 4.10 15.13
CA HIS A 568 -3.86 2.96 15.78
C HIS A 568 -3.39 2.71 17.23
N GLY A 569 -3.23 3.79 18.01
CA GLY A 569 -2.81 3.76 19.42
C GLY A 569 -1.33 3.46 19.65
N ARG A 570 -0.52 3.38 18.59
CA ARG A 570 0.94 3.17 18.67
C ARG A 570 1.70 4.45 18.36
N VAL A 571 2.84 4.63 19.01
CA VAL A 571 3.73 5.79 18.81
C VAL A 571 4.70 5.51 17.67
N TYR A 572 4.87 6.48 16.79
CA TYR A 572 5.88 6.43 15.72
C TYR A 572 6.77 7.66 15.74
N PHE A 573 8.06 7.45 15.53
CA PHE A 573 9.07 8.50 15.44
C PHE A 573 9.06 9.14 14.05
N SER A 574 9.00 10.48 13.99
CA SER A 574 9.11 11.24 12.75
C SER A 574 10.51 11.84 12.58
N GLU A 575 10.87 12.81 13.41
CA GLU A 575 12.17 13.50 13.36
C GLU A 575 12.53 14.16 14.69
N MET A 576 13.80 14.55 14.81
CA MET A 576 14.29 15.47 15.84
C MET A 576 14.69 16.78 15.16
N THR A 577 14.18 17.91 15.66
CA THR A 577 14.47 19.24 15.11
C THR A 577 15.15 20.12 16.14
N LEU A 578 16.39 20.51 15.86
CA LEU A 578 17.25 21.26 16.77
C LEU A 578 17.05 22.78 16.61
N MET A 579 16.72 23.22 15.40
CA MET A 579 16.45 24.63 15.08
C MET A 579 15.12 24.77 14.33
N PRO A 580 13.96 24.63 15.00
CA PRO A 580 12.68 24.84 14.34
C PRO A 580 12.61 26.22 13.67
N ALA A 581 12.14 26.24 12.42
CA ALA A 581 12.15 27.43 11.56
C ALA A 581 13.53 28.13 11.46
N ALA A 582 14.62 27.36 11.56
CA ALA A 582 16.00 27.85 11.58
C ALA A 582 16.25 28.93 12.66
N GLY A 583 15.56 28.82 13.81
CA GLY A 583 15.65 29.81 14.90
C GLY A 583 14.94 31.13 14.61
N ARG A 584 14.00 31.14 13.65
CA ARG A 584 13.22 32.32 13.21
C ARG A 584 11.73 32.04 13.26
N ILE A 585 11.26 31.49 14.38
CA ILE A 585 9.85 31.14 14.59
C ILE A 585 9.01 32.42 14.66
N ASN A 586 8.05 32.57 13.74
CA ASN A 586 7.20 33.76 13.64
C ASN A 586 5.70 33.45 13.65
N ASN A 587 5.34 32.17 13.80
CA ASN A 587 3.96 31.69 13.88
C ASN A 587 3.49 31.48 15.33
N PHE A 588 4.35 31.71 16.32
CA PHE A 588 4.01 31.64 17.75
C PHE A 588 4.00 33.01 18.39
N SER A 589 3.18 33.19 19.42
CA SER A 589 3.21 34.40 20.25
C SER A 589 4.57 34.56 20.94
N GLN A 590 4.98 35.81 21.16
CA GLN A 590 6.23 36.10 21.89
C GLN A 590 6.19 35.53 23.32
N GLU A 591 5.00 35.48 23.93
CA GLU A 591 4.78 34.88 25.24
C GLU A 591 5.16 33.40 25.25
N LEU A 592 4.66 32.61 24.30
CA LEU A 592 5.01 31.18 24.19
C LEU A 592 6.51 30.99 23.94
N LEU A 593 7.09 31.79 23.03
CA LEU A 593 8.53 31.73 22.75
C LEU A 593 9.35 31.97 24.03
N CYS A 594 8.97 32.94 24.86
CA CYS A 594 9.62 33.22 26.13
C CYS A 594 9.38 32.11 27.18
N LEU A 595 8.18 31.52 27.23
CA LEU A 595 7.87 30.43 28.16
C LEU A 595 8.71 29.17 27.87
N ILE A 596 8.89 28.83 26.59
CA ILE A 596 9.75 27.71 26.19
C ILE A 596 11.22 28.05 26.44
N GLY A 597 11.67 29.23 26.00
CA GLY A 597 13.08 29.61 26.04
C GLY A 597 13.64 29.91 27.44
N LYS A 598 12.79 30.22 28.43
CA LYS A 598 13.22 30.53 29.81
C LYS A 598 14.05 29.41 30.46
N ASN A 599 13.80 28.15 30.11
CA ASN A 599 14.44 26.99 30.77
C ASN A 599 15.60 26.39 29.97
N ILE A 600 15.94 26.98 28.82
CA ILE A 600 17.11 26.65 27.98
C ILE A 600 18.29 27.49 28.44
#